data_AF-A0A358R3C4-F1
#
_entry.id   AF-A0A358R3C4-F1
#
_cell.length_a   1.000
_cell.length_b   1.000
_cell.length_c   1.000
_cell.angle_alpha   90.00
_cell.angle_beta   90.00
_cell.angle_gamma   90.00
#
_symmetry.space_group_name_H-M   'P 1'
#
loop_
_entity.id
_entity.type
_entity.pdbx_description
1 polymer ?
#
loop_
_entity_poly.entity_id
_entity_poly.type
_entity_poly.pdbx_seq_one_letter_code
_entity_poly.pdbx_strand_id
1 'polypeptide(L)' 'EVHLFDYQGDLYGTECRVHFVQRIRDEQSFDGPIALVEQLQKDEVEARKTLETA' A
#
# COMPACT_ATOMS: atom_id res chain seq x y z
N GLU A 1 6.92 -1.24 5.07
CA GLU A 1 5.65 -1.15 5.81
C GLU A 1 4.56 -1.82 4.98
N VAL A 2 3.52 -2.37 5.62
CA VAL A 2 2.32 -2.88 4.92
C VAL A 2 1.13 -2.08 5.42
N HIS A 3 0.42 -1.42 4.51
CA HIS A 3 -0.81 -0.71 4.82
C HIS A 3 -2.01 -1.57 4.42
N LEU A 4 -2.90 -1.86 5.38
CA LEU A 4 -4.09 -2.66 5.16
C LEU A 4 -5.26 -1.74 4.82
N PHE A 5 -5.77 -1.87 3.61
CA PHE A 5 -6.94 -1.13 3.17
C PHE A 5 -8.20 -1.58 3.91
N ASP A 6 -9.08 -0.62 4.23
CA ASP A 6 -10.41 -0.85 4.83
C ASP A 6 -10.41 -1.61 6.17
N TYR A 7 -9.24 -1.76 6.81
CA TYR A 7 -9.09 -2.42 8.11
C TYR A 7 -8.79 -1.41 9.21
N GLN A 8 -9.52 -1.50 10.32
CA GLN A 8 -9.28 -0.73 11.53
C GLN A 8 -9.09 -1.67 12.70
N GLY A 9 -7.89 -1.71 13.26
CA GLY A 9 -7.53 -2.61 14.36
C GLY A 9 -6.03 -2.82 14.44
N ASP A 10 -5.62 -3.66 15.38
CA ASP A 10 -4.24 -4.13 15.49
C ASP A 10 -4.14 -5.62 15.15
N LEU A 11 -2.99 -6.00 14.58
CA LEU A 11 -2.64 -7.39 14.28
C LEU A 11 -1.44 -7.84 15.11
N TYR A 12 -1.13 -7.14 16.21
CA TYR A 12 0.01 -7.49 17.06
C TYR A 12 -0.17 -8.89 17.64
N GLY A 13 0.86 -9.73 17.50
CA GLY A 13 0.82 -11.13 17.94
C GLY A 13 0.08 -12.08 17.00
N THR A 14 -0.42 -11.60 15.87
CA THR A 14 -1.08 -12.43 14.85
C THR A 14 -0.08 -12.88 13.79
N GLU A 15 -0.17 -14.14 13.35
CA GLU A 15 0.57 -14.63 12.18
C GLU A 15 -0.15 -14.22 10.89
N CYS A 16 0.53 -13.46 10.04
CA CYS A 16 -0.02 -13.00 8.76
C CYS A 16 0.77 -13.57 7.58
N ARG A 17 0.07 -13.90 6.50
CA ARG A 17 0.68 -14.32 5.22
C ARG A 17 0.56 -13.20 4.20
N VAL A 18 1.66 -12.91 3.50
CA VAL A 18 1.73 -11.88 2.45
C VAL A 18 2.06 -12.53 1.11
N HIS A 19 1.35 -12.11 0.07
CA HIS A 19 1.59 -12.51 -1.31
C HIS A 19 1.90 -11.26 -2.15
N PHE A 20 2.99 -11.29 -2.91
CA PHE A 20 3.29 -10.26 -3.89
C PHE A 20 2.49 -10.53 -5.16
N VAL A 21 1.62 -9.59 -5.54
CA VAL A 21 0.78 -9.69 -6.75
C VAL A 21 1.40 -8.92 -7.90
N GLN A 22 1.69 -7.63 -7.69
CA GLN A 22 2.32 -6.77 -8.70
C GLN A 22 3.25 -5.76 -8.03
N ARG A 23 4.29 -5.37 -8.78
CA ARG A 23 5.16 -4.25 -8.43
C ARG A 23 4.59 -2.95 -9.03
N ILE A 24 4.23 -2.00 -8.19
CA ILE A 24 3.63 -0.71 -8.59
C ILE A 24 4.72 0.31 -8.98
N ARG A 25 5.73 0.51 -8.11
CA ARG A 25 6.82 1.47 -8.36
C ARG A 25 8.11 1.14 -7.61
N ASP A 26 9.17 1.85 -7.98
CA ASP A 26 10.41 1.95 -7.20
C ASP A 26 10.28 2.90 -6.00
N GLU A 27 11.26 2.84 -5.10
CA GLU A 27 11.42 3.83 -4.03
C GLU A 27 11.78 5.21 -4.60
N GLN A 28 11.26 6.26 -3.97
CA GLN A 28 11.52 7.64 -4.38
C GLN A 28 11.56 8.55 -3.15
N SER A 29 12.33 9.63 -3.23
CA SER A 29 12.34 10.69 -2.23
C SER A 29 11.24 11.71 -2.53
N PHE A 30 10.65 12.29 -1.49
CA PHE A 30 9.59 13.30 -1.63
C PHE A 30 10.01 14.60 -0.96
N ASP A 31 9.62 15.72 -1.56
CA ASP A 31 9.87 17.08 -1.03
C ASP A 31 8.90 17.45 0.11
N GLY A 32 8.74 16.52 1.06
CA GLY A 32 7.92 16.69 2.25
C GLY A 32 6.71 15.75 2.34
N PRO A 33 5.97 15.82 3.46
CA PRO A 33 4.91 14.86 3.78
C PRO A 33 3.70 14.96 2.86
N ILE A 34 3.39 16.15 2.31
CA ILE A 34 2.25 16.33 1.40
C ILE A 34 2.46 15.51 0.12
N ALA A 35 3.64 15.61 -0.49
CA ALA A 35 3.99 14.87 -1.70
C ALA A 35 3.98 13.35 -1.47
N LEU A 36 4.41 12.89 -0.28
CA LEU A 36 4.31 11.49 0.11
C LEU A 36 2.84 11.03 0.20
N VAL A 37 1.98 11.80 0.86
CA VAL A 37 0.55 11.47 1.01
C VAL A 37 -0.14 11.39 -0.36
N GLU A 38 0.10 12.36 -1.24
CA GLU A 38 -0.44 12.35 -2.60
C GLU A 38 0.02 11.13 -3.40
N GLN A 39 1.28 10.70 -3.24
CA GLN A 39 1.77 9.51 -3.89
C GLN A 39 1.13 8.24 -3.30
N LEU A 40 0.99 8.15 -1.98
CA LEU A 40 0.34 6.99 -1.33
C LEU A 40 -1.12 6.83 -1.79
N GLN A 41 -1.84 7.93 -2.02
CA GLN A 41 -3.20 7.88 -2.58
C GLN A 41 -3.21 7.30 -4.01
N LYS A 42 -2.22 7.63 -4.84
CA LYS A 42 -2.08 7.05 -6.19
C LYS A 42 -1.73 5.56 -6.10
N ASP A 43 -0.81 5.21 -5.21
CA ASP A 43 -0.38 3.82 -4.98
C ASP A 43 -1.58 2.95 -4.52
N GLU A 44 -2.47 3.48 -3.67
CA GLU A 44 -3.70 2.79 -3.25
C GLU A 44 -4.64 2.51 -4.42
N VAL A 45 -4.91 3.53 -5.26
CA VAL A 45 -5.80 3.38 -6.43
C VAL A 45 -5.25 2.32 -7.39
N GLU A 46 -3.94 2.33 -7.65
CA GLU A 46 -3.31 1.35 -8.51
C GLU A 46 -3.35 -0.06 -7.91
N ALA A 47 -3.03 -0.21 -6.61
CA ALA A 47 -3.10 -1.49 -5.92
C ALA A 47 -4.50 -2.12 -5.97
N ARG A 48 -5.55 -1.31 -5.74
CA ARG A 48 -6.95 -1.78 -5.84
C ARG A 48 -7.29 -2.24 -7.25
N LYS A 49 -6.91 -1.46 -8.26
CA LYS A 49 -7.13 -1.81 -9.67
C LYS A 49 -6.43 -3.12 -10.06
N THR A 50 -5.19 -3.34 -9.61
CA THR A 50 -4.46 -4.59 -9.82
C THR A 50 -5.25 -5.78 -9.28
N LEU A 51 -5.77 -5.67 -8.06
CA LEU A 51 -6.50 -6.75 -7.39
C LEU A 51 -7.86 -7.06 -8.04
N GLU A 52 -8.50 -6.09 -8.71
CA GLU A 52 -9.72 -6.35 -9.49
C GLU A 52 -9.45 -7.18 -10.76
N THR A 53 -8.22 -7.11 -11.29
CA THR A 53 -7.83 -7.76 -12.56
C THR A 53 -6.99 -9.02 -12.39
N ALA A 54 -6.61 -9.38 -11.17
CA ALA A 54 -5.82 -10.56 -10.82
C ALA A 54 -6.71 -11.77 -10.54
#